data_AF-T1U7D6-F1
#
_entry.id   AF-T1U7D6-F1
#
_cell.length_a   1.000
_cell.length_b   1.000
_cell.length_c   1.000
_cell.angle_alpha   90.00
_cell.angle_beta   90.00
_cell.angle_gamma   90.00
#
_symmetry.space_group_name_H-M   'P 1'
#
loop_
_entity.id
_entity.type
_entity.pdbx_description
1 polymer ?
#
loop_
_entity_poly.entity_id
_entity_poly.type
_entity_poly.pdbx_seq_one_letter_code
_entity_poly.pdbx_strand_id
1 'polypeptide(L)'
;MDLEHFNTLYYEEGPKQAYEYSKQFTKKKKNALLWDLQNGLSALYARDYNDSLGVLDQAEQRFDKLQSAFTKGAGYVGAAMINDNVRAYGGNIYEGVLINYYKAIDYMLLNDNANARVQFNRANERQRRAKEFYYQEVQKAIKDIDSSKKHNINIERSRVEVSEILNNTYSNLDKYEAYQGLINPAVSYLSGLFYALDGDKNKGLGYLNEAYGISQSSFVAQDLVFLKTLTRAISLGSSLKMVKSRKKAKLKLMCLFL
;
A
#
# COMPACT_ATOMS: atom_id res chain seq x y z
N MET A 1 -24.29 -14.48 -3.44
CA MET A 1 -25.09 -13.91 -4.52
C MET A 1 -24.52 -12.57 -5.01
N ASP A 2 -24.72 -11.41 -4.37
CA ASP A 2 -24.25 -10.13 -4.95
C ASP A 2 -22.72 -10.05 -5.15
N LEU A 3 -21.91 -10.42 -4.14
CA LEU A 3 -20.44 -10.38 -4.24
C LEU A 3 -19.88 -11.42 -5.22
N GLU A 4 -20.52 -12.59 -5.28
CA GLU A 4 -20.15 -13.66 -6.20
C GLU A 4 -20.43 -13.27 -7.65
N HIS A 5 -21.60 -12.69 -7.91
CA HIS A 5 -21.93 -12.16 -9.22
C HIS A 5 -21.00 -11.00 -9.60
N PHE A 6 -20.70 -10.09 -8.67
CA PHE A 6 -19.69 -9.06 -8.89
C PHE A 6 -18.33 -9.66 -9.31
N ASN A 7 -17.88 -10.72 -8.65
CA ASN A 7 -16.61 -11.38 -8.99
C ASN A 7 -16.64 -11.97 -10.39
N THR A 8 -17.72 -12.66 -10.79
CA THR A 8 -17.90 -13.16 -12.16
C THR A 8 -17.81 -12.01 -13.17
N LEU A 9 -18.56 -10.92 -12.94
CA LEU A 9 -18.48 -9.75 -13.82
C LEU A 9 -17.06 -9.20 -13.90
N TYR A 10 -16.36 -9.07 -12.77
CA TYR A 10 -15.04 -8.47 -12.70
C TYR A 10 -13.97 -9.30 -13.41
N TYR A 11 -13.92 -10.60 -13.14
CA TYR A 11 -12.86 -11.48 -13.63
C TYR A 11 -13.15 -12.08 -15.00
N GLU A 12 -14.42 -12.30 -15.36
CA GLU A 12 -14.79 -13.03 -16.58
C GLU A 12 -15.33 -12.10 -17.68
N GLU A 13 -16.10 -11.07 -17.32
CA GLU A 13 -16.72 -10.17 -18.31
C GLU A 13 -15.97 -8.84 -18.49
N GLY A 14 -15.33 -8.36 -17.42
CA GLY A 14 -14.47 -7.19 -17.42
C GLY A 14 -14.82 -6.17 -16.31
N PRO A 15 -13.85 -5.30 -15.98
CA PRO A 15 -13.99 -4.35 -14.86
C PRO A 15 -15.11 -3.31 -15.09
N LYS A 16 -15.45 -3.00 -16.34
CA LYS A 16 -16.53 -2.04 -16.64
C LYS A 16 -17.91 -2.57 -16.25
N GLN A 17 -18.18 -3.85 -16.49
CA GLN A 17 -19.44 -4.49 -16.11
C GLN A 17 -19.56 -4.56 -14.59
N ALA A 18 -18.48 -4.92 -13.90
CA ALA A 18 -18.41 -4.91 -12.44
C ALA A 18 -18.61 -3.49 -11.86
N TYR A 19 -18.03 -2.47 -12.50
CA TYR A 19 -18.23 -1.06 -12.13
C TYR A 19 -19.71 -0.67 -12.23
N GLU A 20 -20.36 -0.89 -13.38
CA GLU A 20 -21.77 -0.54 -13.55
C GLU A 20 -22.69 -1.28 -12.58
N TYR A 21 -22.47 -2.59 -12.40
CA TYR A 21 -23.24 -3.40 -11.45
C TYR A 21 -23.07 -2.91 -10.00
N SER A 22 -21.86 -2.51 -9.61
CA SER A 22 -21.56 -2.18 -8.21
C SER A 22 -22.07 -0.80 -7.76
N LYS A 23 -22.37 0.13 -8.68
CA LYS A 23 -22.85 1.51 -8.39
C LYS A 23 -24.08 1.54 -7.47
N GLN A 24 -24.96 0.56 -7.58
CA GLN A 24 -26.18 0.51 -6.77
C GLN A 24 -25.92 0.19 -5.28
N PHE A 25 -24.77 -0.41 -4.96
CA PHE A 25 -24.48 -0.88 -3.61
C PHE A 25 -23.71 0.16 -2.77
N THR A 26 -23.01 1.11 -3.39
CA THR A 26 -22.30 2.22 -2.71
C THR A 26 -23.26 3.11 -1.89
N LYS A 27 -24.53 3.17 -2.30
CA LYS A 27 -25.60 3.92 -1.60
C LYS A 27 -26.17 3.16 -0.39
N LYS A 28 -25.94 1.86 -0.26
CA LYS A 28 -26.50 1.03 0.83
C LYS A 28 -25.66 1.20 2.09
N LYS A 29 -26.30 1.46 3.24
CA LYS A 29 -25.58 1.66 4.53
C LYS A 29 -24.80 0.43 5.00
N LYS A 30 -25.30 -0.77 4.72
CA LYS A 30 -24.65 -2.03 5.11
C LYS A 30 -23.55 -2.37 4.11
N ASN A 31 -22.33 -2.57 4.59
CA ASN A 31 -21.14 -2.86 3.78
C ASN A 31 -20.81 -1.79 2.72
N ALA A 32 -21.26 -0.54 2.93
CA ALA A 32 -21.03 0.57 2.01
C ALA A 32 -19.55 0.70 1.64
N LEU A 33 -18.67 0.64 2.65
CA LEU A 33 -17.22 0.75 2.47
C LEU A 33 -16.67 -0.33 1.52
N LEU A 34 -17.08 -1.59 1.70
CA LEU A 34 -16.67 -2.68 0.81
C LEU A 34 -17.08 -2.38 -0.63
N TRP A 35 -18.32 -1.93 -0.83
CA TRP A 35 -18.83 -1.62 -2.17
C TRP A 35 -18.19 -0.37 -2.77
N ASP A 36 -17.85 0.64 -1.98
CA ASP A 36 -17.10 1.81 -2.44
C ASP A 36 -15.70 1.37 -2.93
N LEU A 37 -15.02 0.49 -2.19
CA LEU A 37 -13.73 -0.06 -2.62
C LEU A 37 -13.85 -0.85 -3.93
N GLN A 38 -14.78 -1.81 -3.99
CA GLN A 38 -14.99 -2.65 -5.18
C GLN A 38 -15.36 -1.81 -6.41
N ASN A 39 -16.26 -0.82 -6.24
CA ASN A 39 -16.69 0.05 -7.32
C ASN A 39 -15.58 1.00 -7.78
N GLY A 40 -14.86 1.62 -6.85
CA GLY A 40 -13.73 2.51 -7.15
C GLY A 40 -12.61 1.80 -7.91
N LEU A 41 -12.20 0.61 -7.46
CA LEU A 41 -11.20 -0.19 -8.17
C LEU A 41 -11.71 -0.61 -9.56
N SER A 42 -12.95 -1.06 -9.66
CA SER A 42 -13.54 -1.42 -10.96
C SER A 42 -13.53 -0.24 -11.93
N ALA A 43 -13.84 0.98 -11.47
CA ALA A 43 -13.76 2.19 -12.28
C ALA A 43 -12.33 2.51 -12.74
N LEU A 44 -11.33 2.38 -11.85
CA LEU A 44 -9.91 2.54 -12.18
C LEU A 44 -9.52 1.58 -13.32
N TYR A 45 -9.86 0.29 -13.19
CA TYR A 45 -9.53 -0.72 -14.20
C TYR A 45 -10.37 -0.58 -15.49
N ALA A 46 -11.57 0.00 -15.40
CA ALA A 46 -12.36 0.42 -16.55
C ALA A 46 -11.81 1.69 -17.23
N ARG A 47 -10.77 2.32 -16.66
CA ARG A 47 -10.14 3.58 -17.09
C ARG A 47 -10.99 4.84 -16.88
N ASP A 48 -11.98 4.75 -16.02
CA ASP A 48 -12.85 5.85 -15.62
C ASP A 48 -12.27 6.55 -14.37
N TYR A 49 -11.06 7.12 -14.50
CA TYR A 49 -10.23 7.60 -13.37
C TYR A 49 -10.90 8.68 -12.51
N ASN A 50 -11.66 9.59 -13.11
CA ASN A 50 -12.38 10.62 -12.35
C ASN A 50 -13.50 10.02 -11.50
N ASP A 51 -14.21 9.03 -12.03
CA ASP A 51 -15.25 8.32 -11.30
C ASP A 51 -14.63 7.48 -10.17
N SER A 52 -13.50 6.82 -10.46
CA SER A 52 -12.73 6.09 -9.44
C SER A 52 -12.33 7.00 -8.28
N LEU A 53 -11.74 8.17 -8.57
CA LEU A 53 -11.39 9.16 -7.55
C LEU A 53 -12.60 9.58 -6.71
N GLY A 54 -13.74 9.87 -7.34
CA GLY A 54 -14.95 10.28 -6.64
C GLY A 54 -15.47 9.20 -5.68
N VAL A 55 -15.41 7.93 -6.07
CA VAL A 55 -15.84 6.81 -5.23
C VAL A 55 -14.81 6.48 -4.14
N LEU A 56 -13.51 6.54 -4.45
CA LEU A 56 -12.44 6.33 -3.48
C LEU A 56 -12.39 7.46 -2.43
N ASP A 57 -12.79 8.68 -2.77
CA ASP A 57 -13.01 9.77 -1.80
C ASP A 57 -14.15 9.42 -0.82
N GLN A 58 -15.25 8.84 -1.31
CA GLN A 58 -16.34 8.36 -0.45
C GLN A 58 -15.88 7.22 0.46
N ALA A 59 -15.12 6.26 -0.09
CA ALA A 59 -14.52 5.17 0.68
C ALA A 59 -13.64 5.70 1.81
N GLU A 60 -12.76 6.67 1.51
CA GLU A 60 -11.88 7.30 2.50
C GLU A 60 -12.67 7.98 3.62
N GLN A 61 -13.70 8.76 3.28
CA GLN A 61 -14.55 9.44 4.27
C GLN A 61 -15.26 8.45 5.19
N ARG A 62 -15.80 7.35 4.65
CA ARG A 62 -16.45 6.31 5.45
C ARG A 62 -15.44 5.60 6.35
N PHE A 63 -14.29 5.22 5.80
CA PHE A 63 -13.21 4.58 6.53
C PHE A 63 -12.74 5.43 7.72
N ASP A 64 -12.43 6.71 7.48
CA ASP A 64 -11.96 7.63 8.52
C ASP A 64 -13.03 7.89 9.59
N LYS A 65 -14.31 7.97 9.21
CA LYS A 65 -15.42 8.10 10.17
C LYS A 65 -15.56 6.85 11.06
N LEU A 66 -15.46 5.66 10.49
CA LEU A 66 -15.51 4.39 11.22
C LEU A 66 -14.33 4.29 12.20
N GLN A 67 -13.11 4.62 11.74
CA GLN A 67 -11.91 4.63 12.58
C GLN A 67 -11.99 5.67 13.72
N SER A 68 -12.52 6.86 13.45
CA SER A 68 -12.72 7.89 14.49
C SER A 68 -13.80 7.53 15.51
N ALA A 69 -14.88 6.85 15.10
CA ALA A 69 -15.93 6.43 16.03
C ALA A 69 -15.40 5.35 16.99
N PHE A 70 -14.59 4.42 16.49
CA PHE A 70 -14.01 3.35 17.28
C PHE A 70 -12.99 3.86 18.32
N THR A 71 -12.07 4.74 17.90
CA THR A 71 -11.09 5.38 18.80
C THR A 71 -11.74 6.17 19.96
N LYS A 72 -12.98 6.65 19.80
CA LYS A 72 -13.73 7.39 20.84
C LYS A 72 -14.63 6.51 21.71
N GLY A 73 -14.99 5.30 21.27
CA GLY A 73 -16.09 4.52 21.86
C GLY A 73 -15.69 3.42 22.84
N ALA A 74 -14.64 2.66 22.57
CA ALA A 74 -14.12 1.60 23.45
C ALA A 74 -12.79 1.10 22.87
N GLY A 75 -11.93 0.54 23.73
CA GLY A 75 -10.55 0.13 23.45
C GLY A 75 -10.26 -0.33 22.03
N TYR A 76 -9.17 0.21 21.48
CA TYR A 76 -8.62 -0.15 20.19
C TYR A 76 -8.08 -1.59 20.25
N VAL A 77 -8.92 -2.59 19.97
CA VAL A 77 -8.49 -3.99 19.83
C VAL A 77 -8.30 -4.29 18.35
N GLY A 78 -7.07 -4.67 17.99
CA GLY A 78 -6.61 -4.77 16.63
C GLY A 78 -7.29 -5.83 15.75
N ALA A 79 -7.02 -5.69 14.45
CA ALA A 79 -7.33 -6.60 13.35
C ALA A 79 -8.82 -6.83 13.04
N ALA A 80 -9.27 -6.20 11.94
CA ALA A 80 -10.60 -6.27 11.33
C ALA A 80 -11.76 -5.76 12.21
N MET A 81 -12.40 -4.67 11.78
CA MET A 81 -13.65 -4.20 12.39
C MET A 81 -14.80 -5.16 12.04
N ILE A 82 -14.96 -6.23 12.82
CA ILE A 82 -16.19 -7.02 12.84
C ILE A 82 -16.97 -6.57 14.08
N ASN A 83 -18.06 -5.82 13.86
CA ASN A 83 -19.02 -5.59 14.93
C ASN A 83 -19.85 -6.86 15.08
N ASP A 84 -19.51 -7.66 16.09
CA ASP A 84 -20.13 -8.96 16.36
C ASP A 84 -21.62 -8.89 16.71
N ASN A 85 -22.19 -7.70 16.93
CA ASN A 85 -23.63 -7.57 17.16
C ASN A 85 -24.46 -7.25 15.90
N VAL A 86 -23.94 -6.59 14.85
CA VAL A 86 -24.71 -6.29 13.61
C VAL A 86 -23.82 -5.99 12.37
N ARG A 87 -23.31 -7.03 11.67
CA ARG A 87 -23.13 -7.18 10.18
C ARG A 87 -22.67 -6.01 9.25
N ALA A 88 -21.92 -4.99 9.67
CA ALA A 88 -21.37 -3.97 8.74
C ALA A 88 -19.84 -4.02 8.64
N TYR A 89 -19.31 -4.15 7.41
CA TYR A 89 -17.88 -4.13 7.11
C TYR A 89 -17.26 -2.77 7.44
N GLY A 90 -16.39 -2.72 8.46
CA GLY A 90 -15.72 -1.49 8.91
C GLY A 90 -14.32 -1.25 8.31
N GLY A 91 -13.80 -2.25 7.61
CA GLY A 91 -12.51 -2.23 6.94
C GLY A 91 -11.29 -2.47 7.84
N ASN A 92 -10.15 -2.73 7.20
CA ASN A 92 -8.85 -2.94 7.84
C ASN A 92 -7.96 -1.69 7.70
N ILE A 93 -7.06 -1.43 8.65
CA ILE A 93 -6.05 -0.35 8.60
C ILE A 93 -5.32 -0.34 7.24
N TYR A 94 -5.02 -1.51 6.67
CA TYR A 94 -4.40 -1.63 5.35
C TYR A 94 -5.26 -1.11 4.20
N GLU A 95 -6.58 -1.18 4.30
CA GLU A 95 -7.46 -0.67 3.25
C GLU A 95 -7.40 0.86 3.19
N GLY A 96 -7.23 1.54 4.33
CA GLY A 96 -6.94 2.98 4.34
C GLY A 96 -5.68 3.32 3.54
N VAL A 97 -4.63 2.50 3.64
CA VAL A 97 -3.41 2.64 2.81
C VAL A 97 -3.74 2.44 1.33
N LEU A 98 -4.46 1.37 1.01
CA LEU A 98 -4.81 1.02 -0.37
C LEU A 98 -5.69 2.07 -1.05
N ILE A 99 -6.64 2.67 -0.34
CA ILE A 99 -7.48 3.76 -0.87
C ILE A 99 -6.59 4.90 -1.40
N ASN A 100 -5.65 5.39 -0.58
CA ASN A 100 -4.76 6.47 -1.03
C ASN A 100 -3.76 5.99 -2.10
N TYR A 101 -3.33 4.73 -2.06
CA TYR A 101 -2.49 4.16 -3.12
C TYR A 101 -3.19 4.16 -4.48
N TYR A 102 -4.44 3.70 -4.57
CA TYR A 102 -5.20 3.70 -5.82
C TYR A 102 -5.55 5.11 -6.29
N LYS A 103 -5.92 6.02 -5.39
CA LYS A 103 -6.08 7.44 -5.74
C LYS A 103 -4.79 8.04 -6.30
N ALA A 104 -3.63 7.66 -5.78
CA ALA A 104 -2.35 8.11 -6.34
C ALA A 104 -2.15 7.62 -7.77
N ILE A 105 -2.53 6.36 -8.05
CA ILE A 105 -2.50 5.78 -9.40
C ILE A 105 -3.45 6.53 -10.34
N ASP A 106 -4.69 6.81 -9.94
CA ASP A 106 -5.64 7.60 -10.76
C ASP A 106 -5.05 8.95 -11.14
N TYR A 107 -4.52 9.70 -10.15
CA TYR A 107 -3.90 10.99 -10.42
C TYR A 107 -2.68 10.88 -11.34
N MET A 108 -1.86 9.82 -11.22
CA MET A 108 -0.76 9.58 -12.16
C MET A 108 -1.25 9.31 -13.58
N LEU A 109 -2.34 8.55 -13.74
CA LEU A 109 -2.96 8.24 -15.04
C LEU A 109 -3.59 9.48 -15.67
N LEU A 110 -4.09 10.41 -14.84
CA LEU A 110 -4.56 11.74 -15.24
C LEU A 110 -3.42 12.75 -15.47
N ASN A 111 -2.16 12.36 -15.28
CA ASN A 111 -0.97 13.23 -15.31
C ASN A 111 -0.97 14.36 -14.27
N ASP A 112 -1.76 14.23 -13.20
CA ASP A 112 -1.79 15.14 -12.06
C ASP A 112 -0.78 14.70 -10.99
N ASN A 113 0.49 15.00 -11.24
CA ASN A 113 1.56 14.63 -10.31
C ASN A 113 1.44 15.33 -8.95
N ALA A 114 0.81 16.51 -8.89
CA ALA A 114 0.66 17.26 -7.64
C ALA A 114 -0.25 16.50 -6.67
N ASN A 115 -1.43 16.08 -7.15
CA ASN A 115 -2.35 15.30 -6.34
C ASN A 115 -1.87 13.85 -6.12
N ALA A 116 -1.20 13.24 -7.10
CA ALA A 116 -0.57 11.92 -6.90
C ALA A 116 0.42 11.94 -5.74
N ARG A 117 1.26 12.99 -5.65
CA ARG A 117 2.21 13.21 -4.55
C ARG A 117 1.49 13.29 -3.19
N VAL A 118 0.38 14.02 -3.12
CA VAL A 118 -0.42 14.13 -1.90
C VAL A 118 -0.93 12.75 -1.47
N GLN A 119 -1.48 11.97 -2.40
CA GLN A 119 -2.01 10.65 -2.07
C GLN A 119 -0.92 9.65 -1.67
N PHE A 120 0.25 9.66 -2.31
CA PHE A 120 1.39 8.86 -1.85
C PHE A 120 1.88 9.27 -0.47
N ASN A 121 1.92 10.56 -0.13
CA ASN A 121 2.25 10.99 1.23
C ASN A 121 1.25 10.39 2.24
N ARG A 122 -0.06 10.46 1.94
CA ARG A 122 -1.11 9.91 2.81
C ARG A 122 -0.99 8.39 2.95
N ALA A 123 -0.79 7.67 1.85
CA ALA A 123 -0.62 6.22 1.86
C ALA A 123 0.57 5.79 2.74
N ASN A 124 1.74 6.38 2.53
CA ASN A 124 2.94 6.07 3.31
C ASN A 124 2.80 6.45 4.79
N GLU A 125 2.15 7.58 5.10
CA GLU A 125 1.87 7.97 6.47
C GLU A 125 0.89 7.00 7.18
N ARG A 126 -0.12 6.50 6.46
CA ARG A 126 -1.00 5.43 6.98
C ARG A 126 -0.21 4.14 7.21
N GLN A 127 0.73 3.76 6.34
CA GLN A 127 1.61 2.60 6.57
C GLN A 127 2.46 2.77 7.82
N ARG A 128 3.07 3.95 8.00
CA ARG A 128 3.89 4.25 9.18
C ARG A 128 3.07 4.08 10.47
N ARG A 129 1.87 4.65 10.51
CA ARG A 129 0.96 4.52 11.67
C ARG A 129 0.50 3.08 11.90
N ALA A 130 0.20 2.34 10.83
CA ALA A 130 -0.17 0.92 10.93
C ALA A 130 0.96 0.11 11.56
N LYS A 131 2.19 0.32 11.09
CA LYS A 131 3.39 -0.31 11.64
C LYS A 131 3.59 0.00 13.12
N GLU A 132 3.46 1.27 13.51
CA GLU A 132 3.60 1.67 14.92
C GLU A 132 2.56 1.00 15.81
N PHE A 133 1.31 0.96 15.34
CA PHE A 133 0.22 0.29 16.04
C PHE A 133 0.50 -1.20 16.23
N TYR A 134 0.75 -1.95 15.15
CA TYR A 134 0.95 -3.39 15.24
C TYR A 134 2.22 -3.78 16.00
N TYR A 135 3.29 -2.98 15.90
CA TYR A 135 4.48 -3.19 16.71
C TYR A 135 4.15 -3.11 18.20
N GLN A 136 3.41 -2.08 18.62
CA GLN A 136 2.99 -1.95 20.03
C GLN A 136 2.11 -3.11 20.49
N GLU A 137 1.17 -3.57 19.66
CA GLU A 137 0.29 -4.70 20.01
C GLU A 137 1.06 -6.02 20.13
N VAL A 138 2.02 -6.28 19.24
CA VAL A 138 2.89 -7.46 19.34
C VAL A 138 3.73 -7.41 20.62
N GLN A 139 4.30 -6.24 20.96
CA GLN A 139 5.08 -6.10 22.20
C GLN A 139 4.23 -6.31 23.46
N LYS A 140 2.98 -5.82 23.48
CA LYS A 140 2.04 -6.08 24.58
C LYS A 140 1.72 -7.57 24.68
N ALA A 141 1.38 -8.22 23.56
CA ALA A 141 1.09 -9.64 23.53
C ALA A 141 2.27 -10.49 24.03
N ILE A 142 3.50 -10.17 23.61
CA ILE A 142 4.72 -10.83 24.12
C ILE A 142 4.85 -10.65 25.63
N LYS A 143 4.69 -9.43 26.14
CA LYS A 143 4.76 -9.15 27.58
C LYS A 143 3.68 -9.89 28.37
N ASP A 144 2.47 -10.00 27.84
CA ASP A 144 1.36 -10.70 28.48
C ASP A 144 1.62 -12.23 28.51
N ILE A 145 2.19 -12.79 27.43
CA ILE A 145 2.65 -14.19 27.36
C ILE A 145 3.80 -14.45 28.36
N ASP A 146 4.79 -13.56 28.44
CA ASP A 146 5.91 -13.67 29.39
C ASP A 146 5.44 -13.58 30.86
N SER A 147 4.40 -12.78 31.11
CA SER A 147 3.77 -12.65 32.43
C SER A 147 2.91 -13.88 32.80
N SER A 148 2.52 -14.69 31.82
CA SER A 148 1.71 -15.91 31.96
C SER A 148 2.52 -17.16 31.62
N LYS A 149 3.48 -17.53 32.49
CA LYS A 149 4.40 -18.67 32.33
C LYS A 149 3.76 -19.97 31.79
N LYS A 150 4.00 -20.29 30.49
CA LYS A 150 4.34 -21.63 29.94
C LYS A 150 4.52 -21.59 28.40
N HIS A 151 5.76 -21.55 27.90
CA HIS A 151 6.45 -22.66 27.20
C HIS A 151 7.74 -22.18 26.47
N ASN A 152 8.78 -23.01 26.52
CA ASN A 152 10.04 -22.87 25.77
C ASN A 152 9.82 -22.97 24.25
N ILE A 153 10.27 -21.98 23.48
CA ILE A 153 10.53 -22.13 22.03
C ILE A 153 11.91 -21.56 21.73
N ASN A 154 12.78 -22.42 21.20
CA ASN A 154 14.18 -22.12 20.89
C ASN A 154 14.29 -21.70 19.40
N ILE A 155 14.32 -20.40 19.14
CA ILE A 155 14.29 -19.77 17.79
C ILE A 155 15.70 -19.38 17.29
N GLU A 156 16.76 -19.60 18.07
CA GLU A 156 18.06 -18.94 17.81
C GLU A 156 18.95 -19.61 16.76
N ARG A 157 18.84 -20.92 16.54
CA ARG A 157 19.95 -21.66 15.90
C ARG A 157 20.04 -21.56 14.36
N SER A 158 18.99 -21.12 13.67
CA SER A 158 18.98 -21.04 12.19
C SER A 158 19.23 -19.64 11.63
N ARG A 159 19.35 -18.62 12.50
CA ARG A 159 19.45 -17.19 12.12
C ARG A 159 20.88 -16.68 11.95
N VAL A 160 21.87 -17.41 12.46
CA VAL A 160 23.22 -16.90 12.74
C VAL A 160 24.15 -16.90 11.51
N GLU A 161 24.06 -17.88 10.61
CA GLU A 161 25.03 -18.01 9.49
C GLU A 161 24.74 -17.13 8.27
N VAL A 162 23.49 -16.70 8.05
CA VAL A 162 23.09 -15.92 6.86
C VAL A 162 23.13 -14.41 7.12
N SER A 163 23.02 -13.99 8.38
CA SER A 163 22.95 -12.59 8.82
C SER A 163 24.32 -11.88 8.82
N GLU A 164 25.42 -12.62 8.97
CA GLU A 164 26.77 -12.06 9.06
C GLU A 164 27.29 -11.50 7.72
N ILE A 165 26.90 -12.08 6.59
CA ILE A 165 27.34 -11.65 5.25
C ILE A 165 26.57 -10.40 4.79
N LEU A 166 25.29 -10.27 5.15
CA LEU A 166 24.39 -9.22 4.66
C LEU A 166 24.48 -7.91 5.47
N ASN A 167 24.73 -7.99 6.78
CA ASN A 167 24.89 -6.83 7.66
C ASN A 167 26.12 -5.96 7.35
N ASN A 168 27.14 -6.56 6.71
CA ASN A 168 28.35 -5.84 6.30
C ASN A 168 28.14 -4.87 5.12
N THR A 169 27.02 -4.95 4.40
CA THR A 169 26.78 -4.13 3.20
C THR A 169 25.71 -3.05 3.39
N TYR A 170 24.71 -3.28 4.27
CA TYR A 170 23.61 -2.34 4.48
C TYR A 170 23.20 -2.31 5.97
N SER A 171 23.62 -1.28 6.69
CA SER A 171 23.52 -1.15 8.16
C SER A 171 22.10 -0.97 8.72
N ASN A 172 21.05 -1.12 7.91
CA ASN A 172 19.66 -0.91 8.29
C ASN A 172 18.68 -1.99 7.80
N LEU A 173 19.17 -3.09 7.23
CA LEU A 173 18.30 -4.16 6.70
C LEU A 173 17.59 -4.96 7.80
N ASP A 174 18.26 -5.22 8.92
CA ASP A 174 17.71 -5.97 10.08
C ASP A 174 16.41 -5.39 10.64
N LYS A 175 16.19 -4.08 10.46
CA LYS A 175 14.98 -3.42 10.96
C LYS A 175 13.73 -3.83 10.16
N TYR A 176 13.87 -4.28 8.91
CA TYR A 176 12.74 -4.58 8.03
C TYR A 176 12.21 -6.02 8.16
N GLU A 177 12.98 -6.94 8.73
CA GLU A 177 12.52 -8.31 9.01
C GLU A 177 11.34 -8.31 10.00
N ALA A 178 11.38 -7.41 11.00
CA ALA A 178 10.27 -7.18 11.94
C ALA A 178 9.04 -6.50 11.32
N TYR A 179 9.10 -6.07 10.05
CA TYR A 179 8.00 -5.45 9.32
C TYR A 179 7.43 -6.34 8.21
N GLN A 180 7.95 -7.58 8.04
CA GLN A 180 7.36 -8.55 7.13
C GLN A 180 5.90 -8.80 7.53
N GLY A 181 4.98 -8.44 6.63
CA GLY A 181 3.53 -8.54 6.84
C GLY A 181 2.84 -7.24 7.28
N LEU A 182 3.57 -6.17 7.61
CA LEU A 182 3.00 -4.89 8.08
C LEU A 182 3.07 -3.73 7.07
N ILE A 183 3.83 -3.90 6.00
CA ILE A 183 4.00 -2.90 4.95
C ILE A 183 3.73 -3.58 3.61
N ASN A 184 2.96 -2.94 2.73
CA ASN A 184 2.75 -3.43 1.38
C ASN A 184 3.92 -2.95 0.49
N PRO A 185 4.81 -3.85 0.03
CA PRO A 185 5.98 -3.44 -0.76
C PRO A 185 5.60 -2.79 -2.10
N ALA A 186 4.41 -3.05 -2.64
CA ALA A 186 3.95 -2.39 -3.87
C ALA A 186 3.71 -0.89 -3.68
N VAL A 187 3.20 -0.48 -2.51
CA VAL A 187 2.96 0.94 -2.17
C VAL A 187 4.30 1.67 -2.08
N SER A 188 5.27 1.10 -1.36
CA SER A 188 6.61 1.66 -1.24
C SER A 188 7.32 1.66 -2.60
N TYR A 189 7.18 0.59 -3.39
CA TYR A 189 7.79 0.51 -4.72
C TYR A 189 7.29 1.61 -5.66
N LEU A 190 5.97 1.75 -5.82
CA LEU A 190 5.40 2.74 -6.73
C LEU A 190 5.62 4.17 -6.22
N SER A 191 5.54 4.39 -4.91
CA SER A 191 5.94 5.67 -4.29
C SER A 191 7.39 6.00 -4.63
N GLY A 192 8.28 5.01 -4.49
CA GLY A 192 9.71 5.15 -4.76
C GLY A 192 10.00 5.56 -6.19
N LEU A 193 9.39 4.88 -7.17
CA LEU A 193 9.47 5.27 -8.57
C LEU A 193 8.90 6.66 -8.82
N PHE A 194 7.71 6.95 -8.27
CA PHE A 194 7.06 8.24 -8.44
C PHE A 194 7.97 9.38 -7.98
N TYR A 195 8.43 9.36 -6.72
CA TYR A 195 9.29 10.40 -6.16
C TYR A 195 10.64 10.50 -6.89
N ALA A 196 11.28 9.36 -7.17
CA ALA A 196 12.57 9.35 -7.86
C ALA A 196 12.51 10.00 -9.23
N LEU A 197 11.40 9.80 -9.93
CA LEU A 197 11.17 10.30 -11.27
C LEU A 197 10.53 11.70 -11.28
N ASP A 198 9.92 12.13 -10.17
CA ASP A 198 9.29 13.45 -9.99
C ASP A 198 10.23 14.49 -9.33
N GLY A 199 11.53 14.20 -9.31
CA GLY A 199 12.57 15.12 -8.85
C GLY A 199 12.92 15.01 -7.37
N ASP A 200 12.17 14.24 -6.58
CA ASP A 200 12.45 14.00 -5.16
C ASP A 200 13.20 12.68 -4.97
N LYS A 201 14.46 12.70 -5.42
CA LYS A 201 15.22 11.48 -5.63
C LYS A 201 15.54 10.71 -4.36
N ASN A 202 16.01 11.41 -3.32
CA ASN A 202 16.41 10.78 -2.08
C ASN A 202 15.23 10.08 -1.41
N LYS A 203 14.06 10.74 -1.41
CA LYS A 203 12.81 10.14 -0.94
C LYS A 203 12.43 8.92 -1.77
N GLY A 204 12.54 9.02 -3.09
CA GLY A 204 12.29 7.89 -3.99
C GLY A 204 13.17 6.67 -3.72
N LEU A 205 14.49 6.88 -3.58
CA LEU A 205 15.42 5.82 -3.23
C LEU A 205 15.13 5.22 -1.84
N GLY A 206 14.70 6.04 -0.88
CA GLY A 206 14.28 5.58 0.44
C GLY A 206 13.13 4.56 0.37
N TYR A 207 12.08 4.86 -0.39
CA TYR A 207 10.96 3.92 -0.55
C TYR A 207 11.29 2.69 -1.40
N LEU A 208 12.18 2.81 -2.40
CA LEU A 208 12.68 1.65 -3.15
C LEU A 208 13.52 0.72 -2.27
N ASN A 209 14.33 1.28 -1.36
CA ASN A 209 15.05 0.51 -0.36
C ASN A 209 14.07 -0.21 0.59
N GLU A 210 13.01 0.46 1.04
CA GLU A 210 11.96 -0.16 1.87
C GLU A 210 11.27 -1.31 1.13
N ALA A 211 10.85 -1.09 -0.12
CA ALA A 211 10.23 -2.10 -0.95
C ALA A 211 11.15 -3.32 -1.17
N TYR A 212 12.43 -3.09 -1.43
CA TYR A 212 13.43 -4.16 -1.57
C TYR A 212 13.67 -4.89 -0.24
N GLY A 213 13.82 -4.16 0.87
CA GLY A 213 14.04 -4.75 2.18
C GLY A 213 12.94 -5.73 2.60
N ILE A 214 11.69 -5.43 2.23
CA ILE A 214 10.53 -6.28 2.52
C ILE A 214 10.41 -7.43 1.52
N SER A 215 10.48 -7.14 0.22
CA SER A 215 10.14 -8.11 -0.84
C SER A 215 11.32 -8.98 -1.28
N GLN A 216 12.55 -8.50 -1.10
CA GLN A 216 13.77 -9.07 -1.68
C GLN A 216 13.68 -9.31 -3.20
N SER A 217 12.79 -8.60 -3.88
CA SER A 217 12.53 -8.79 -5.31
C SER A 217 13.71 -8.32 -6.16
N SER A 218 14.17 -9.20 -7.07
CA SER A 218 15.24 -8.89 -8.02
C SER A 218 14.87 -7.73 -8.95
N PHE A 219 13.59 -7.61 -9.32
CA PHE A 219 13.08 -6.51 -10.13
C PHE A 219 13.19 -5.16 -9.41
N VAL A 220 12.81 -5.10 -8.13
CA VAL A 220 12.93 -3.89 -7.31
C VAL A 220 14.41 -3.51 -7.13
N ALA A 221 15.29 -4.50 -6.92
CA ALA A 221 16.73 -4.28 -6.82
C ALA A 221 17.33 -3.67 -8.09
N GLN A 222 16.95 -4.17 -9.28
CA GLN A 222 17.39 -3.62 -10.56
C GLN A 222 16.96 -2.16 -10.73
N ASP A 223 15.72 -1.83 -10.40
CA ASP A 223 15.19 -0.47 -10.52
C ASP A 223 15.83 0.50 -9.51
N LEU A 224 16.09 0.04 -8.29
CA LEU A 224 16.84 0.76 -7.27
C LEU A 224 18.28 1.07 -7.76
N VAL A 225 19.01 0.07 -8.27
CA VAL A 225 20.37 0.25 -8.81
C VAL A 225 20.35 1.19 -10.01
N PHE A 226 19.41 1.02 -10.93
CA PHE A 226 19.26 1.88 -12.10
C PHE A 226 19.03 3.34 -11.70
N LEU A 227 18.12 3.61 -10.77
CA LEU A 227 17.83 4.97 -10.33
C LEU A 227 18.99 5.57 -9.53
N LYS A 228 19.72 4.76 -8.76
CA LYS A 228 20.93 5.18 -8.04
C LYS A 228 22.08 5.52 -9.01
N THR A 229 22.31 4.74 -10.06
CA THR A 229 23.37 5.00 -11.05
C THR A 229 23.06 6.18 -11.96
N LEU A 230 21.78 6.39 -12.30
CA LEU A 230 21.31 7.61 -12.98
C LEU A 230 21.73 8.90 -12.23
N THR A 231 21.90 8.83 -10.90
CA THR A 231 22.38 9.97 -10.09
C THR A 231 23.77 10.40 -10.51
N ARG A 232 24.66 9.43 -10.75
CA ARG A 232 26.05 9.69 -11.15
C ARG A 232 26.10 10.27 -12.55
N ALA A 233 25.26 9.80 -13.47
CA ALA A 233 25.22 10.29 -14.85
C ALA A 233 24.63 11.70 -14.98
N ILE A 234 23.59 12.03 -14.20
CA ILE A 234 23.00 13.39 -14.17
C ILE A 234 23.96 14.39 -13.51
N SER A 235 24.67 14.02 -12.43
CA SER A 235 25.71 14.88 -11.85
C SER A 235 26.89 15.11 -12.81
N LEU A 236 27.06 14.23 -13.80
CA LEU A 236 28.06 14.34 -14.88
C LEU A 236 27.50 15.01 -16.16
N GLY A 237 26.31 15.64 -16.10
CA GLY A 237 25.79 16.49 -17.18
C GLY A 237 25.04 15.79 -18.31
N SER A 238 24.68 14.50 -18.18
CA SER A 238 24.03 13.74 -19.26
C SER A 238 22.49 13.61 -19.14
N SER A 239 21.80 14.38 -19.99
CA SER A 239 20.43 14.24 -20.55
C SER A 239 19.20 14.00 -19.65
N LEU A 240 18.64 15.10 -19.15
CA LEU A 240 17.33 15.18 -18.48
C LEU A 240 16.13 14.71 -19.34
N LYS A 241 16.25 14.73 -20.67
CA LYS A 241 15.16 14.38 -21.61
C LYS A 241 14.93 12.86 -21.73
N MET A 242 16.00 12.06 -21.68
CA MET A 242 15.87 10.59 -21.71
C MET A 242 15.17 10.04 -20.47
N VAL A 243 15.38 10.68 -19.32
CA VAL A 243 14.75 10.33 -18.04
C VAL A 243 13.24 10.51 -18.08
N LYS A 244 12.75 11.65 -18.61
CA LYS A 244 11.32 11.92 -18.75
C LYS A 244 10.63 10.93 -19.71
N SER A 245 11.31 10.54 -20.79
CA SER A 245 10.79 9.57 -21.77
C SER A 245 10.70 8.15 -21.18
N ARG A 246 11.78 7.66 -20.54
CA ARG A 246 11.76 6.36 -19.85
C ARG A 246 10.83 6.33 -18.64
N LYS A 247 10.66 7.45 -17.91
CA LYS A 247 9.64 7.63 -16.85
C LYS A 247 8.25 7.33 -17.40
N LYS A 248 7.85 8.02 -18.47
CA LYS A 248 6.55 7.82 -19.10
C LYS A 248 6.37 6.38 -19.57
N ALA A 249 7.41 5.77 -20.16
CA ALA A 249 7.36 4.41 -20.66
C ALA A 249 7.22 3.35 -19.54
N LYS A 250 8.04 3.41 -18.48
CA LYS A 250 7.95 2.49 -17.34
C LYS A 250 6.66 2.66 -16.56
N LEU A 251 6.20 3.90 -16.37
CA LEU A 251 4.95 4.16 -15.69
C LEU A 251 3.75 3.64 -16.47
N LYS A 252 3.71 3.86 -17.80
CA LYS A 252 2.70 3.25 -18.66
C LYS A 252 2.76 1.73 -18.59
N LEU A 253 3.95 1.14 -18.65
CA LEU A 253 4.14 -0.30 -18.67
C LEU A 253 3.71 -0.94 -17.35
N MET A 254 4.05 -0.34 -16.19
CA MET A 254 3.61 -0.85 -14.90
C MET A 254 2.10 -0.68 -14.66
N CYS A 255 1.50 0.40 -15.16
CA CYS A 255 0.04 0.58 -15.15
C CYS A 255 -0.70 -0.32 -16.16
N LEU A 256 0.03 -1.01 -17.04
CA LEU A 256 -0.52 -2.02 -17.96
C LEU A 256 -0.54 -3.43 -17.33
N PHE A 257 0.19 -3.63 -16.23
CA PHE A 257 0.28 -4.89 -15.49
C PHE A 257 -0.39 -4.83 -14.11
N LEU A 258 -0.99 -3.69 -13.76
CA LEU A 258 -2.00 -3.54 -12.72
C LEU A 258 -3.36 -3.68 -13.40
#